data_AF-A0A7Y2T387-F1
#
_entry.id   AF-A0A7Y2T387-F1
#
_cell.length_a   1.000
_cell.length_b   1.000
_cell.length_c   1.000
_cell.angle_alpha   90.00
_cell.angle_beta   90.00
_cell.angle_gamma   90.00
#
_symmetry.space_group_name_H-M   'P 1'
#
loop_
_entity.id
_entity.type
_entity.pdbx_description
1 polymer ?
#
loop_
_entity_poly.entity_id
_entity_poly.type
_entity_poly.pdbx_seq_one_letter_code
_entity_poly.pdbx_strand_id
1 'polypeptide(L)'
;MITKAEIADCCMISAFSMNEKLLIMINRNTHFYLPLLFVLGLLLSVSCKDNPKAEQTKSVPEVAITQSLAPQYKDIAAFMGLSISDSTDMDELLIFKALYPKDSLVSSDAAQNLTFYKGIVKNGKARALPIFESREKDLSLVLFTKRGYVGSIWAEVLFQQNPLKILAVRFGYEMESEGYIAPITEAAFVDQFTGREITFDGNSFALNQDNSILIEGKSEIDGISGATSTSTTVIEMMNNGFINLSGYLNQ
;
A
#
# COMPACT_ATOMS: atom_id res chain seq x y z
N MET A 1 35.54 -78.44 -18.57
CA MET A 1 35.95 -78.57 -17.15
C MET A 1 35.53 -77.26 -16.47
N ILE A 2 34.63 -77.28 -15.47
CA ILE A 2 34.89 -77.60 -14.05
C ILE A 2 35.80 -76.49 -13.45
N THR A 3 35.37 -75.63 -12.51
CA THR A 3 34.10 -75.53 -11.74
C THR A 3 33.86 -74.10 -11.17
N LYS A 4 32.64 -73.84 -10.65
CA LYS A 4 32.30 -73.33 -9.29
C LYS A 4 33.46 -72.74 -8.45
N ALA A 5 33.32 -71.69 -7.64
CA ALA A 5 32.15 -71.12 -6.92
C ALA A 5 32.55 -69.73 -6.33
N GLU A 6 31.79 -68.91 -5.57
CA GLU A 6 30.36 -68.58 -5.31
C GLU A 6 30.38 -67.27 -4.42
N ILE A 7 29.25 -66.57 -4.16
CA ILE A 7 29.04 -65.45 -3.16
C ILE A 7 29.64 -64.04 -3.51
N ALA A 8 28.95 -62.89 -3.39
CA ALA A 8 27.51 -62.59 -3.17
C ALA A 8 27.14 -61.13 -3.56
N ASP A 9 25.83 -60.91 -3.79
CA ASP A 9 24.93 -59.78 -3.45
C ASP A 9 25.40 -58.30 -3.47
N CYS A 10 24.58 -57.29 -3.85
CA CYS A 10 23.15 -57.31 -4.15
C CYS A 10 22.78 -56.21 -5.19
N CYS A 11 22.06 -56.57 -6.27
CA CYS A 11 21.36 -55.60 -7.12
C CYS A 11 20.27 -56.29 -7.97
N MET A 12 19.07 -56.47 -7.40
CA MET A 12 17.86 -56.90 -8.11
C MET A 12 16.72 -55.96 -7.70
N ILE A 13 16.17 -55.19 -8.62
CA ILE A 13 14.92 -55.50 -9.35
C ILE A 13 13.73 -55.76 -8.42
N SER A 14 12.76 -54.84 -8.44
CA SER A 14 11.34 -55.19 -8.36
C SER A 14 10.59 -54.46 -9.47
N ALA A 15 9.85 -55.22 -10.27
CA ALA A 15 9.01 -54.70 -11.33
C ALA A 15 7.53 -54.77 -10.94
N PHE A 16 6.70 -54.13 -11.77
CA PHE A 16 5.24 -54.18 -11.79
C PHE A 16 4.65 -55.55 -11.40
N SER A 17 3.63 -55.54 -10.53
CA SER A 17 2.62 -56.60 -10.46
C SER A 17 1.25 -56.03 -10.06
N MET A 18 0.19 -56.65 -10.54
CA MET A 18 -1.21 -56.21 -10.38
C MET A 18 -1.96 -57.12 -9.41
N ASN A 19 -2.98 -56.56 -8.75
CA ASN A 19 -4.13 -57.26 -8.15
C ASN A 19 -3.82 -58.21 -6.96
N GLU A 20 -4.79 -58.57 -6.10
CA GLU A 20 -6.25 -58.42 -6.18
C GLU A 20 -6.89 -58.30 -4.78
N LYS A 21 -8.18 -57.91 -4.73
CA LYS A 21 -9.17 -58.16 -3.64
C LYS A 21 -8.97 -57.41 -2.29
N LEU A 22 -9.93 -56.54 -1.93
CA LEU A 22 -11.09 -56.77 -1.02
C LEU A 22 -10.67 -56.85 0.47
N LEU A 23 -11.36 -56.22 1.44
CA LEU A 23 -12.69 -55.58 1.51
C LEU A 23 -12.70 -54.60 2.72
N ILE A 24 -13.74 -53.77 2.89
CA ILE A 24 -14.05 -52.90 4.07
C ILE A 24 -13.17 -51.63 4.14
N MET A 25 -13.68 -50.38 4.23
CA MET A 25 -15.07 -49.85 4.26
C MET A 25 -15.14 -48.49 3.55
N ILE A 26 -16.30 -48.13 2.97
CA ILE A 26 -16.50 -46.84 2.27
C ILE A 26 -17.55 -46.00 3.00
N ASN A 27 -17.20 -44.76 3.38
CA ASN A 27 -18.11 -43.67 3.77
C ASN A 27 -17.31 -42.35 3.66
N ARG A 28 -17.79 -41.22 3.11
CA ARG A 28 -19.15 -40.83 2.69
C ARG A 28 -19.10 -40.16 1.30
N ASN A 29 -19.94 -40.59 0.36
CA ASN A 29 -19.88 -40.17 -1.04
C ASN A 29 -20.62 -38.85 -1.33
N THR A 30 -20.29 -38.22 -2.46
CA THR A 30 -21.04 -37.11 -3.08
C THR A 30 -22.33 -37.60 -3.76
N HIS A 31 -23.27 -36.68 -4.00
CA HIS A 31 -24.42 -36.90 -4.87
C HIS A 31 -24.71 -35.64 -5.71
N PHE A 32 -25.16 -35.84 -6.95
CA PHE A 32 -25.28 -34.81 -7.97
C PHE A 32 -26.43 -35.18 -8.94
N TYR A 33 -27.40 -34.29 -9.16
CA TYR A 33 -28.63 -34.46 -9.96
C TYR A 33 -29.60 -35.57 -9.45
N LEU A 34 -30.89 -35.66 -9.83
CA LEU A 34 -31.74 -34.93 -10.81
C LEU A 34 -33.21 -34.85 -10.26
N PRO A 35 -34.06 -33.86 -10.60
CA PRO A 35 -35.35 -33.62 -9.90
C PRO A 35 -36.60 -34.24 -10.58
N LEU A 36 -37.71 -34.42 -9.83
CA LEU A 36 -39.02 -34.75 -10.42
C LEU A 36 -40.27 -34.40 -9.57
N LEU A 37 -41.27 -33.81 -10.24
CA LEU A 37 -42.74 -33.76 -10.00
C LEU A 37 -43.38 -32.92 -8.86
N PHE A 38 -44.57 -32.40 -9.22
CA PHE A 38 -45.55 -31.55 -8.50
C PHE A 38 -45.05 -30.17 -8.02
N VAL A 39 -45.76 -29.06 -8.23
CA VAL A 39 -47.18 -28.86 -8.63
C VAL A 39 -47.30 -28.08 -9.95
N LEU A 40 -48.32 -28.38 -10.77
CA LEU A 40 -48.73 -27.59 -11.94
C LEU A 40 -50.22 -27.25 -11.87
N GLY A 41 -50.59 -26.04 -12.29
CA GLY A 41 -51.94 -25.45 -12.16
C GLY A 41 -51.88 -23.93 -12.39
N LEU A 42 -51.66 -23.42 -13.60
CA LEU A 42 -52.64 -23.29 -14.70
C LEU A 42 -53.91 -22.53 -14.22
N LEU A 43 -54.36 -21.40 -14.80
CA LEU A 43 -54.28 -20.93 -16.19
C LEU A 43 -54.42 -19.38 -16.33
N LEU A 44 -53.85 -18.84 -17.43
CA LEU A 44 -54.31 -17.65 -18.21
C LEU A 44 -54.28 -16.25 -17.55
N SER A 45 -54.16 -15.14 -18.29
CA SER A 45 -54.12 -14.92 -19.76
C SER A 45 -53.10 -13.85 -20.16
N VAL A 46 -52.67 -13.88 -21.44
CA VAL A 46 -51.90 -12.80 -22.08
C VAL A 46 -52.85 -11.94 -22.93
N SER A 47 -52.71 -10.61 -22.85
CA SER A 47 -53.06 -9.68 -23.94
C SER A 47 -52.38 -8.34 -23.71
N CYS A 48 -51.35 -8.03 -24.51
CA CYS A 48 -50.88 -6.66 -24.67
C CYS A 48 -51.93 -5.84 -25.41
N LYS A 49 -52.05 -4.55 -25.08
CA LYS A 49 -52.79 -3.59 -25.90
C LYS A 49 -52.15 -2.21 -25.75
N ASP A 50 -51.70 -1.65 -26.87
CA ASP A 50 -50.75 -0.55 -26.87
C ASP A 50 -51.36 0.85 -26.71
N ASN A 51 -50.45 1.79 -26.41
CA ASN A 51 -50.53 3.24 -26.67
C ASN A 51 -51.52 4.09 -25.83
N PRO A 52 -51.21 5.39 -25.65
CA PRO A 52 -49.89 5.90 -25.26
C PRO A 52 -49.98 7.01 -24.20
N LYS A 53 -48.92 7.20 -23.41
CA LYS A 53 -48.66 8.49 -22.74
C LYS A 53 -47.22 8.91 -22.96
N ALA A 54 -47.05 9.96 -23.77
CA ALA A 54 -45.78 10.63 -23.92
C ALA A 54 -45.52 11.48 -22.67
N GLU A 55 -44.70 10.97 -21.76
CA GLU A 55 -44.13 11.79 -20.69
C GLU A 55 -42.94 12.57 -21.26
N GLN A 56 -42.96 13.88 -21.11
CA GLN A 56 -42.11 14.78 -21.88
C GLN A 56 -40.67 14.77 -21.33
N THR A 57 -39.69 14.51 -22.19
CA THR A 57 -38.27 14.73 -21.92
C THR A 57 -38.01 16.21 -21.69
N LYS A 58 -38.19 16.68 -20.45
CA LYS A 58 -37.56 17.92 -20.00
C LYS A 58 -36.07 17.65 -19.90
N SER A 59 -35.32 18.19 -20.86
CA SER A 59 -33.89 18.39 -20.72
C SER A 59 -33.62 19.30 -19.52
N VAL A 60 -33.34 18.69 -18.37
CA VAL A 60 -32.62 19.39 -17.30
C VAL A 60 -31.28 19.80 -17.93
N PRO A 61 -30.92 21.09 -17.94
CA PRO A 61 -29.66 21.51 -18.53
C PRO A 61 -28.51 20.84 -17.78
N GLU A 62 -27.49 20.42 -18.51
CA GLU A 62 -26.26 19.91 -17.94
C GLU A 62 -25.57 21.06 -17.21
N VAL A 63 -25.83 21.16 -15.90
CA VAL A 63 -25.12 22.08 -15.02
C VAL A 63 -23.69 21.58 -14.96
N ALA A 64 -22.80 22.25 -15.67
CA ALA A 64 -21.37 22.03 -15.59
C ALA A 64 -20.92 22.26 -14.14
N ILE A 65 -20.82 21.17 -13.38
CA ILE A 65 -20.26 21.21 -12.03
C ILE A 65 -18.76 21.42 -12.22
N THR A 66 -18.32 22.67 -12.09
CA THR A 66 -16.91 23.01 -11.94
C THR A 66 -16.40 22.26 -10.72
N GLN A 67 -15.70 21.14 -10.93
CA GLN A 67 -15.21 20.30 -9.84
C GLN A 67 -14.06 21.02 -9.14
N SER A 68 -14.40 21.83 -8.14
CA SER A 68 -13.43 22.61 -7.36
C SER A 68 -12.39 21.68 -6.76
N LEU A 69 -11.11 21.97 -7.06
CA LEU A 69 -9.99 21.14 -6.69
C LEU A 69 -9.97 20.82 -5.18
N ALA A 70 -9.89 19.53 -4.85
CA ALA A 70 -9.99 19.04 -3.48
C ALA A 70 -8.94 19.72 -2.56
N PRO A 71 -9.29 20.16 -1.34
CA PRO A 71 -8.37 20.93 -0.49
C PRO A 71 -7.04 20.26 -0.18
N GLN A 72 -7.01 18.92 -0.16
CA GLN A 72 -5.78 18.14 0.00
C GLN A 72 -4.79 18.34 -1.15
N TYR A 73 -5.25 18.61 -2.38
CA TYR A 73 -4.34 18.91 -3.49
C TYR A 73 -3.71 20.29 -3.38
N LYS A 74 -4.36 21.24 -2.70
CA LYS A 74 -3.77 22.55 -2.40
C LYS A 74 -2.67 22.42 -1.35
N ASP A 75 -2.90 21.57 -0.35
CA ASP A 75 -1.94 21.19 0.68
C ASP A 75 -0.72 20.45 0.08
N ILE A 76 -0.94 19.39 -0.72
CA ILE A 76 0.11 18.66 -1.46
C ILE A 76 0.89 19.58 -2.41
N ALA A 77 0.21 20.37 -3.25
CA ALA A 77 0.88 21.26 -4.19
C ALA A 77 1.72 22.33 -3.48
N ALA A 78 1.23 22.90 -2.38
CA ALA A 78 1.99 23.84 -1.58
C ALA A 78 3.24 23.19 -0.96
N PHE A 79 3.11 21.97 -0.42
CA PHE A 79 4.24 21.23 0.15
C PHE A 79 5.29 20.85 -0.92
N MET A 80 4.87 20.48 -2.14
CA MET A 80 5.75 20.23 -3.30
C MET A 80 6.27 21.51 -3.99
N GLY A 81 5.88 22.71 -3.53
CA GLY A 81 6.24 23.98 -4.17
C GLY A 81 5.74 24.11 -5.61
N LEU A 82 4.56 23.55 -5.92
CA LEU A 82 3.88 23.62 -7.22
C LEU A 82 2.85 24.76 -7.22
N SER A 83 2.76 25.48 -8.34
CA SER A 83 1.81 26.59 -8.50
C SER A 83 0.54 26.09 -9.19
N ILE A 84 -0.62 26.33 -8.58
CA ILE A 84 -1.91 25.75 -8.99
C ILE A 84 -3.07 26.76 -8.88
N SER A 85 -4.21 26.40 -9.45
CA SER A 85 -5.48 27.13 -9.38
C SER A 85 -6.65 26.21 -9.02
N ASP A 86 -7.83 26.78 -8.79
CA ASP A 86 -9.07 26.01 -8.51
C ASP A 86 -9.55 25.14 -9.69
N SER A 87 -9.01 25.37 -10.90
CA SER A 87 -9.30 24.64 -12.13
C SER A 87 -8.07 23.91 -12.70
N THR A 88 -7.02 23.73 -11.91
CA THR A 88 -5.84 22.94 -12.33
C THR A 88 -6.17 21.46 -12.33
N ASP A 89 -5.92 20.79 -13.46
CA ASP A 89 -5.87 19.33 -13.50
C ASP A 89 -4.57 18.85 -12.84
N MET A 90 -4.69 17.93 -11.89
CA MET A 90 -3.53 17.38 -11.20
C MET A 90 -2.84 16.28 -12.01
N ASP A 91 -3.56 15.61 -12.93
CA ASP A 91 -2.95 14.64 -13.85
C ASP A 91 -2.04 15.32 -14.90
N GLU A 92 -2.19 16.63 -15.14
CA GLU A 92 -1.26 17.44 -15.96
C GLU A 92 0.05 17.80 -15.22
N LEU A 93 0.06 17.82 -13.88
CA LEU A 93 1.22 18.21 -13.08
C LEU A 93 1.93 17.03 -12.39
N LEU A 94 1.18 15.97 -12.07
CA LEU A 94 1.64 14.84 -11.28
C LEU A 94 1.49 13.50 -12.03
N ILE A 95 2.36 12.56 -11.70
CA ILE A 95 2.18 11.12 -11.94
C ILE A 95 1.82 10.49 -10.60
N PHE A 96 0.74 9.71 -10.59
CA PHE A 96 0.23 9.02 -9.40
C PHE A 96 0.65 7.55 -9.42
N LYS A 97 1.32 7.09 -8.36
CA LYS A 97 1.66 5.66 -8.16
C LYS A 97 1.23 5.20 -6.77
N ALA A 98 1.10 3.89 -6.59
CA ALA A 98 0.70 3.28 -5.33
C ALA A 98 1.59 2.06 -5.02
N LEU A 99 2.21 2.04 -3.85
CA LEU A 99 3.03 0.92 -3.39
C LEU A 99 2.22 0.05 -2.41
N TYR A 100 1.89 -1.17 -2.83
CA TYR A 100 1.10 -2.11 -2.04
C TYR A 100 2.00 -2.97 -1.10
N PRO A 101 1.56 -3.31 0.13
CA PRO A 101 2.39 -4.08 1.06
C PRO A 101 2.74 -5.48 0.53
N LYS A 102 4.04 -5.72 0.30
CA LYS A 102 4.65 -6.94 -0.28
C LYS A 102 4.43 -7.13 -1.80
N ASP A 103 3.88 -6.13 -2.47
CA ASP A 103 3.57 -6.16 -3.91
C ASP A 103 4.40 -5.09 -4.66
N SER A 104 4.41 -5.17 -5.99
CA SER A 104 5.07 -4.20 -6.86
C SER A 104 4.46 -2.79 -6.75
N LEU A 105 5.26 -1.78 -7.11
CA LEU A 105 4.76 -0.43 -7.39
C LEU A 105 3.83 -0.46 -8.61
N VAL A 106 2.62 0.10 -8.48
CA VAL A 106 1.60 0.14 -9.55
C VAL A 106 1.26 1.58 -9.91
N SER A 107 0.98 1.84 -11.19
CA SER A 107 0.33 3.09 -11.61
C SER A 107 -1.05 3.23 -10.96
N SER A 108 -1.44 4.44 -10.61
CA SER A 108 -2.67 4.75 -9.88
C SER A 108 -3.34 6.00 -10.47
N ASP A 109 -4.55 6.31 -10.02
CA ASP A 109 -5.29 7.51 -10.43
C ASP A 109 -5.34 8.54 -9.28
N ALA A 110 -5.59 9.81 -9.63
CA ALA A 110 -5.70 10.91 -8.67
C ALA A 110 -6.70 10.62 -7.53
N ALA A 111 -7.90 10.12 -7.82
CA ALA A 111 -8.94 9.91 -6.79
C ALA A 111 -8.56 8.79 -5.81
N GLN A 112 -7.89 7.75 -6.29
CA GLN A 112 -7.37 6.64 -5.52
C GLN A 112 -6.17 7.04 -4.65
N ASN A 113 -5.20 7.77 -5.21
CA ASN A 113 -4.06 8.28 -4.45
C ASN A 113 -4.50 9.23 -3.32
N LEU A 114 -5.43 10.13 -3.62
CA LEU A 114 -6.08 11.01 -2.64
C LEU A 114 -6.82 10.23 -1.55
N THR A 115 -7.41 9.08 -1.89
CA THR A 115 -8.07 8.19 -0.92
C THR A 115 -7.06 7.55 0.04
N PHE A 116 -5.89 7.12 -0.45
CA PHE A 116 -4.82 6.60 0.39
C PHE A 116 -4.20 7.70 1.27
N TYR A 117 -3.92 8.89 0.71
CA TYR A 117 -3.44 10.07 1.45
C TYR A 117 -4.35 10.39 2.65
N LYS A 118 -5.66 10.52 2.41
CA LYS A 118 -6.65 10.81 3.46
C LYS A 118 -6.79 9.67 4.48
N GLY A 119 -6.51 8.43 4.10
CA GLY A 119 -6.45 7.29 5.02
C GLY A 119 -5.24 7.36 5.97
N ILE A 120 -4.06 7.71 5.44
CA ILE A 120 -2.85 7.87 6.24
C ILE A 120 -2.94 9.10 7.14
N VAL A 121 -3.23 10.28 6.61
CA VAL A 121 -3.25 11.53 7.40
C VAL A 121 -4.29 11.47 8.52
N LYS A 122 -5.47 10.86 8.29
CA LYS A 122 -6.54 10.77 9.29
C LYS A 122 -6.41 9.61 10.28
N ASN A 123 -6.05 8.41 9.79
CA ASN A 123 -6.12 7.16 10.57
C ASN A 123 -4.78 6.40 10.61
N GLY A 124 -3.70 6.95 10.06
CA GLY A 124 -2.41 6.27 9.85
C GLY A 124 -2.49 4.99 9.01
N LYS A 125 -3.54 4.80 8.19
CA LYS A 125 -3.86 3.51 7.55
C LYS A 125 -4.37 3.68 6.12
N ALA A 126 -3.70 3.04 5.17
CA ALA A 126 -4.16 2.87 3.79
C ALA A 126 -3.87 1.44 3.30
N ARG A 127 -4.41 1.06 2.13
CA ARG A 127 -4.13 -0.24 1.49
C ARG A 127 -2.82 -0.26 0.69
N ALA A 128 -2.32 0.92 0.32
CA ALA A 128 -1.07 1.17 -0.36
C ALA A 128 -0.53 2.53 0.11
N LEU A 129 0.76 2.76 -0.05
CA LEU A 129 1.36 4.08 0.16
C LEU A 129 1.18 4.93 -1.11
N PRO A 130 0.60 6.15 -1.02
CA PRO A 130 0.49 7.07 -2.14
C PRO A 130 1.86 7.68 -2.47
N ILE A 131 2.13 7.84 -3.76
CA ILE A 131 3.34 8.46 -4.29
C ILE A 131 2.93 9.44 -5.39
N PHE A 132 3.37 10.68 -5.25
CA PHE A 132 3.12 11.78 -6.18
C PHE A 132 4.44 12.26 -6.76
N GLU A 133 4.67 12.03 -8.04
CA GLU A 133 5.84 12.50 -8.78
C GLU A 133 5.49 13.76 -9.56
N SER A 134 6.35 14.78 -9.54
CA SER A 134 6.17 15.94 -10.43
C SER A 134 6.58 15.59 -11.87
N ARG A 135 5.80 16.05 -12.85
CA ARG A 135 6.12 15.91 -14.28
C ARG A 135 7.17 16.91 -14.78
N GLU A 136 7.29 18.05 -14.12
CA GLU A 136 8.18 19.16 -14.52
C GLU A 136 9.49 19.22 -13.72
N LYS A 137 9.50 18.59 -12.53
CA LYS A 137 10.60 18.66 -11.57
C LYS A 137 11.01 17.26 -11.14
N ASP A 138 12.28 17.09 -10.80
CA ASP A 138 12.86 15.84 -10.30
C ASP A 138 12.47 15.55 -8.82
N LEU A 139 11.17 15.56 -8.53
CA LEU A 139 10.62 15.55 -7.17
C LEU A 139 9.59 14.44 -6.97
N SER A 140 9.67 13.79 -5.82
CA SER A 140 8.71 12.79 -5.37
C SER A 140 8.24 13.09 -3.95
N LEU A 141 6.93 13.02 -3.75
CA LEU A 141 6.27 13.08 -2.46
C LEU A 141 5.74 11.69 -2.12
N VAL A 142 6.08 11.18 -0.94
CA VAL A 142 5.61 9.88 -0.44
C VAL A 142 5.11 9.99 0.99
N LEU A 143 4.10 9.18 1.35
CA LEU A 143 3.67 9.04 2.74
C LEU A 143 4.10 7.68 3.31
N PHE A 144 4.80 7.71 4.43
CA PHE A 144 5.09 6.56 5.28
C PHE A 144 4.15 6.55 6.49
N THR A 145 3.88 5.36 7.04
CA THR A 145 3.12 5.20 8.28
C THR A 145 3.59 3.98 9.05
N LYS A 146 3.62 4.08 10.38
CA LYS A 146 3.92 2.98 11.31
C LYS A 146 3.03 3.10 12.54
N ARG A 147 2.59 1.97 13.09
CA ARG A 147 1.90 1.96 14.38
C ARG A 147 2.93 2.15 15.51
N GLY A 148 2.75 3.23 16.28
CA GLY A 148 3.42 3.48 17.55
C GLY A 148 2.69 2.78 18.70
N TYR A 149 2.79 3.35 19.90
CA TYR A 149 2.38 2.68 21.14
C TYR A 149 0.87 2.78 21.38
N VAL A 150 0.32 3.99 21.39
CA VAL A 150 -1.12 4.28 21.46
C VAL A 150 -1.68 4.62 20.07
N GLY A 151 -0.89 5.27 19.23
CA GLY A 151 -1.30 5.84 17.94
C GLY A 151 -0.64 5.19 16.72
N SER A 152 -1.11 5.58 15.54
CA SER A 152 -0.32 5.46 14.32
C SER A 152 0.39 6.79 14.04
N ILE A 153 1.70 6.73 13.76
CA ILE A 153 2.53 7.87 13.35
C ILE A 153 2.65 7.81 11.82
N TRP A 154 2.66 8.97 11.16
CA TRP A 154 2.95 9.09 9.74
C TRP A 154 3.99 10.16 9.44
N ALA A 155 4.65 10.02 8.30
CA ALA A 155 5.55 11.01 7.72
C ALA A 155 5.15 11.25 6.27
N GLU A 156 5.00 12.49 5.88
CA GLU A 156 4.96 12.93 4.50
C GLU A 156 6.34 13.48 4.15
N VAL A 157 6.95 12.97 3.08
CA VAL A 157 8.37 13.22 2.76
C VAL A 157 8.50 13.65 1.30
N LEU A 158 8.96 14.88 1.10
CA LEU A 158 9.36 15.40 -0.20
C LEU A 158 10.86 15.18 -0.38
N PHE A 159 11.24 14.49 -1.45
CA PHE A 159 12.63 14.26 -1.82
C PHE A 159 12.89 14.55 -3.30
N GLN A 160 14.12 14.96 -3.60
CA GLN A 160 14.67 15.01 -4.95
C GLN A 160 15.17 13.61 -5.34
N GLN A 161 14.95 13.19 -6.60
CA GLN A 161 15.31 11.83 -7.03
C GLN A 161 16.81 11.74 -7.39
N ASN A 162 17.40 12.80 -7.91
CA ASN A 162 18.80 12.88 -8.33
C ASN A 162 19.43 14.25 -7.98
N PRO A 163 20.27 14.36 -6.93
CA PRO A 163 20.63 13.30 -5.98
C PRO A 163 19.48 12.97 -5.02
N LEU A 164 19.48 11.73 -4.52
CA LEU A 164 18.52 11.21 -3.55
C LEU A 164 18.60 11.96 -2.21
N LYS A 165 17.73 12.96 -2.03
CA LYS A 165 17.86 13.93 -0.93
C LYS A 165 16.52 14.47 -0.45
N ILE A 166 16.30 14.46 0.87
CA ILE A 166 15.11 15.08 1.48
C ILE A 166 15.17 16.60 1.30
N LEU A 167 14.05 17.18 0.86
CA LEU A 167 13.83 18.63 0.78
C LEU A 167 12.91 19.14 1.89
N ALA A 168 11.91 18.33 2.30
CA ALA A 168 11.02 18.63 3.43
C ALA A 168 10.42 17.36 4.02
N VAL A 169 10.11 17.38 5.32
CA VAL A 169 9.33 16.35 6.01
C VAL A 169 8.21 17.00 6.81
N ARG A 170 7.03 16.36 6.85
CA ARG A 170 5.92 16.70 7.74
C ARG A 170 5.48 15.44 8.48
N PHE A 171 5.70 15.39 9.79
CA PHE A 171 5.23 14.31 10.65
C PHE A 171 3.80 14.57 11.14
N GLY A 172 3.11 13.51 11.58
CA GLY A 172 1.82 13.60 12.27
C GLY A 172 1.40 12.28 12.89
N TYR A 173 0.27 12.28 13.60
CA TYR A 173 -0.19 11.13 14.39
C TYR A 173 -1.72 11.04 14.49
N GLU A 174 -2.23 9.80 14.56
CA GLU A 174 -3.67 9.47 14.64
C GLU A 174 -4.28 9.87 15.99
N MET A 175 -3.65 9.43 17.09
CA MET A 175 -3.97 9.75 18.49
C MET A 175 -2.79 9.31 19.35
N GLU A 176 -2.15 10.17 20.14
CA GLU A 176 -1.47 9.77 21.38
C GLU A 176 -1.75 10.82 22.46
N SER A 177 -1.76 10.41 23.73
CA SER A 177 -2.16 11.25 24.86
C SER A 177 -1.26 12.48 25.00
N GLU A 178 -1.88 13.64 25.27
CA GLU A 178 -1.25 14.96 25.35
C GLU A 178 0.06 14.93 26.16
N GLY A 179 1.19 15.17 25.48
CA GLY A 179 2.53 15.15 26.07
C GLY A 179 3.60 14.50 25.19
N TYR A 180 3.53 13.18 24.97
CA TYR A 180 4.70 12.38 24.58
C TYR A 180 5.04 12.30 23.09
N ILE A 181 4.13 12.67 22.19
CA ILE A 181 4.35 12.60 20.72
C ILE A 181 4.39 13.97 20.03
N ALA A 182 3.85 15.04 20.65
CA ALA A 182 3.94 16.40 20.10
C ALA A 182 5.36 16.83 19.66
N PRO A 183 6.46 16.43 20.35
CA PRO A 183 7.82 16.76 19.90
C PRO A 183 8.22 16.23 18.51
N ILE A 184 7.54 15.23 17.93
CA ILE A 184 7.88 14.78 16.55
C ILE A 184 7.51 15.82 15.49
N THR A 185 6.59 16.74 15.79
CA THR A 185 6.18 17.81 14.87
C THR A 185 6.92 19.12 15.09
N GLU A 186 7.82 19.19 16.08
CA GLU A 186 8.60 20.38 16.40
C GLU A 186 9.81 20.53 15.46
N ALA A 187 10.12 21.77 15.07
CA ALA A 187 11.20 22.09 14.12
C ALA A 187 12.55 21.48 14.54
N ALA A 188 12.87 21.48 15.84
CA ALA A 188 14.12 20.91 16.38
C ALA A 188 14.31 19.40 16.11
N PHE A 189 13.25 18.67 15.74
CA PHE A 189 13.33 17.28 15.29
C PHE A 189 13.10 17.16 13.77
N VAL A 190 12.13 17.89 13.21
CA VAL A 190 11.81 17.91 11.77
C VAL A 190 13.01 18.36 10.92
N ASP A 191 13.68 19.45 11.31
CA ASP A 191 14.73 20.08 10.49
C ASP A 191 15.99 19.21 10.37
N GLN A 192 16.18 18.23 11.28
CA GLN A 192 17.31 17.31 11.23
C GLN A 192 17.30 16.40 9.98
N PHE A 193 16.13 16.17 9.39
CA PHE A 193 15.96 15.38 8.16
C PHE A 193 16.16 16.22 6.88
N THR A 194 15.94 17.53 6.96
CA THR A 194 16.02 18.43 5.79
C THR A 194 17.43 18.48 5.23
N GLY A 195 17.58 18.19 3.94
CA GLY A 195 18.87 18.16 3.26
C GLY A 195 19.73 16.91 3.56
N ARG A 196 19.20 15.89 4.23
CA ARG A 196 19.88 14.58 4.35
C ARG A 196 19.75 13.77 3.07
N GLU A 197 20.77 13.00 2.75
CA GLU A 197 20.75 11.99 1.70
C GLU A 197 19.94 10.77 2.14
N ILE A 198 19.25 10.13 1.20
CA ILE A 198 18.45 8.93 1.43
C ILE A 198 18.98 7.74 0.64
N THR A 199 18.56 6.56 1.05
CA THR A 199 19.02 5.31 0.48
C THR A 199 17.94 4.24 0.57
N PHE A 200 17.87 3.40 -0.45
CA PHE A 200 16.90 2.31 -0.54
C PHE A 200 17.52 0.92 -0.28
N ASP A 201 18.85 0.86 -0.05
CA ASP A 201 19.64 -0.36 0.18
C ASP A 201 19.82 -0.70 1.68
N GLY A 202 19.32 0.13 2.58
CA GLY A 202 19.52 0.03 4.02
C GLY A 202 19.06 1.28 4.77
N ASN A 203 19.53 1.45 6.01
CA ASN A 203 19.13 2.57 6.85
C ASN A 203 19.77 3.89 6.37
N SER A 204 18.91 4.84 5.97
CA SER A 204 19.31 6.21 5.68
C SER A 204 19.72 6.94 6.97
N PHE A 205 19.00 6.70 8.07
CA PHE A 205 19.15 7.41 9.33
C PHE A 205 19.63 6.50 10.46
N ALA A 206 20.63 6.96 11.20
CA ALA A 206 20.97 6.44 12.51
C ALA A 206 20.18 7.19 13.60
N LEU A 207 19.90 6.53 14.72
CA LEU A 207 19.29 7.15 15.90
C LEU A 207 20.34 7.23 17.01
N ASN A 208 20.77 8.45 17.35
CA ASN A 208 21.49 8.75 18.57
C ASN A 208 20.47 9.05 19.69
N GLN A 209 20.55 8.33 20.81
CA GLN A 209 19.85 8.68 22.04
C GLN A 209 20.87 8.76 23.16
N ASP A 210 20.93 9.90 23.83
CA ASP A 210 21.73 10.11 25.04
C ASP A 210 23.23 9.75 24.86
N ASN A 211 23.78 10.02 23.67
CA ASN A 211 25.14 9.65 23.19
C ASN A 211 25.34 8.15 22.94
N SER A 212 24.27 7.40 22.65
CA SER A 212 24.29 5.99 22.27
C SER A 212 23.54 5.76 20.96
N ILE A 213 24.18 5.13 19.98
CA ILE A 213 23.51 4.74 18.74
C ILE A 213 22.58 3.55 19.02
N LEU A 214 21.28 3.74 18.83
CA LEU A 214 20.25 2.71 19.00
C LEU A 214 19.82 2.06 17.67
N ILE A 215 20.03 2.77 16.56
CA ILE A 215 19.80 2.30 15.19
C ILE A 215 20.99 2.78 14.36
N GLU A 216 21.66 1.86 13.68
CA GLU A 216 22.75 2.18 12.73
C GLU A 216 22.21 2.73 11.41
N GLY A 217 22.92 3.64 10.75
CA GLY A 217 22.50 4.24 9.48
C GLY A 217 23.47 5.30 8.92
N LYS A 218 23.20 5.81 7.71
CA LYS A 218 24.12 6.69 6.96
C LYS A 218 24.20 8.15 7.49
N SER A 219 23.14 8.68 8.08
CA SER A 219 23.07 10.04 8.67
C SER A 219 22.51 10.01 10.10
N GLU A 220 23.22 10.61 11.05
CA GLU A 220 22.77 10.67 12.46
C GLU A 220 21.64 11.68 12.68
N ILE A 221 20.61 11.25 13.43
CA ILE A 221 19.48 12.04 13.93
C ILE A 221 19.43 11.88 15.45
N ASP A 222 19.32 12.98 16.19
CA ASP A 222 19.18 13.00 17.64
C ASP A 222 17.74 12.69 18.07
N GLY A 223 17.60 11.72 18.97
CA GLY A 223 16.34 11.28 19.55
C GLY A 223 15.74 12.29 20.54
N ILE A 224 14.41 12.32 20.61
CA ILE A 224 13.67 13.17 21.53
C ILE A 224 13.88 12.66 22.96
N SER A 225 14.50 13.50 23.81
CA SER A 225 14.76 13.19 25.22
C SER A 225 13.47 12.76 25.95
N GLY A 226 13.53 11.63 26.65
CA GLY A 226 12.36 11.03 27.34
C GLY A 226 11.34 10.33 26.43
N ALA A 227 11.50 10.38 25.10
CA ALA A 227 10.60 9.77 24.12
C ALA A 227 11.35 8.82 23.15
N THR A 228 12.26 8.01 23.70
CA THR A 228 13.10 7.07 22.93
C THR A 228 12.28 6.10 22.07
N SER A 229 11.21 5.51 22.61
CA SER A 229 10.33 4.60 21.85
C SER A 229 9.68 5.28 20.65
N THR A 230 9.27 6.54 20.80
CA THR A 230 8.74 7.38 19.71
C THR A 230 9.82 7.64 18.65
N SER A 231 11.03 8.00 19.09
CA SER A 231 12.18 8.28 18.22
C SER A 231 12.59 7.04 17.41
N THR A 232 12.72 5.88 18.07
CA THR A 232 12.89 4.56 17.43
C THR A 232 11.81 4.31 16.39
N THR A 233 10.54 4.50 16.75
CA THR A 233 9.40 4.27 15.84
C THR A 233 9.48 5.16 14.59
N VAL A 234 9.85 6.44 14.72
CA VAL A 234 9.99 7.36 13.58
C VAL A 234 11.18 6.98 12.70
N ILE A 235 12.36 6.74 13.27
CA ILE A 235 13.56 6.38 12.49
C ILE A 235 13.37 5.04 11.78
N GLU A 236 12.78 4.05 12.44
CA GLU A 236 12.38 2.80 11.78
C GLU A 236 11.32 3.03 10.69
N MET A 237 10.34 3.91 10.89
CA MET A 237 9.33 4.22 9.86
C MET A 237 9.97 4.85 8.62
N MET A 238 10.88 5.81 8.79
CA MET A 238 11.60 6.48 7.70
C MET A 238 12.51 5.48 6.95
N ASN A 239 13.33 4.72 7.68
CA ASN A 239 14.24 3.74 7.08
C ASN A 239 13.49 2.62 6.33
N ASN A 240 12.48 2.00 6.97
CA ASN A 240 11.68 0.97 6.29
C ASN A 240 10.84 1.56 5.15
N GLY A 241 10.36 2.80 5.28
CA GLY A 241 9.67 3.52 4.20
C GLY A 241 10.52 3.59 2.93
N PHE A 242 11.76 4.03 3.05
CA PHE A 242 12.71 4.06 1.94
C PHE A 242 13.12 2.64 1.47
N ILE A 243 13.45 1.70 2.36
CA ILE A 243 13.80 0.32 1.93
C ILE A 243 12.67 -0.33 1.12
N ASN A 244 11.40 -0.10 1.48
CA ASN A 244 10.24 -0.57 0.70
C ASN A 244 10.09 0.14 -0.66
N LEU A 245 10.57 1.38 -0.80
CA LEU A 245 10.66 2.09 -2.09
C LEU A 245 11.79 1.56 -3.00
N SER A 246 12.60 0.56 -2.62
CA SER A 246 13.63 0.00 -3.51
C SER A 246 13.10 -0.49 -4.86
N GLY A 247 11.82 -0.91 -4.95
CA GLY A 247 11.14 -1.25 -6.21
C GLY A 247 10.79 -0.06 -7.13
N TYR A 248 11.01 1.19 -6.67
CA TYR A 248 10.74 2.42 -7.41
C TYR A 248 11.83 2.77 -8.42
N LEU A 249 13.11 2.64 -8.05
CA LEU A 249 14.25 3.02 -8.91
C LEU A 249 14.49 2.11 -10.12
N ASN A 250 13.84 0.94 -10.16
CA ASN A 250 14.11 -0.10 -11.15
C ASN A 250 13.15 -0.04 -12.35
N GLN A 251 12.77 1.17 -12.79
CA GLN A 251 11.75 1.45 -13.82
C GLN A 251 12.25 2.48 -14.84
#